data_AF-A0AAV0PW05-F1
#
_entry.id   AF-A0AAV0PW05-F1
#
_cell.length_a   1.000
_cell.length_b   1.000
_cell.length_c   1.000
_cell.angle_alpha   90.00
_cell.angle_beta   90.00
_cell.angle_gamma   90.00
#
_symmetry.space_group_name_H-M   'P 1'
#
loop_
_entity.id
_entity.type
_entity.pdbx_description
1 polymer ?
#
loop_
_entity_poly.entity_id
_entity_poly.type
_entity_poly.pdbx_seq_one_letter_code
_entity_poly.pdbx_strand_id
1 'polypeptide(L)'
;MVDILGRSGKLHEAEELVKNMPMKPNSMVWLALLSACRVHSNVDAAERAAKSIFSLDPHCSAAYVLLSNLYASADEQKEEMLWCHSERLAIGFALISSVEGSGITVMKNLRVCGDCHEVIKLISGVVGREIVVRDSGRFHHFKNGVCSCSDYW
;
A
#
# COMPACT_ATOMS: atom_id res chain seq x y z
N MET A 1 5.43 30.03 -5.41
CA MET A 1 4.51 29.38 -6.38
C MET A 1 4.52 27.86 -6.25
N VAL A 2 5.68 27.18 -6.29
CA VAL A 2 5.77 25.72 -6.07
C VAL A 2 5.15 25.28 -4.74
N ASP A 3 5.45 25.97 -3.63
CA ASP A 3 4.83 25.66 -2.32
C ASP A 3 3.30 25.80 -2.33
N ILE A 4 2.75 26.81 -3.02
CA ILE A 4 1.30 27.04 -3.10
C ILE A 4 0.62 25.92 -3.89
N LEU A 5 1.15 25.56 -5.06
CA LEU A 5 0.64 24.46 -5.88
C LEU A 5 0.80 23.12 -5.14
N GLY A 6 1.93 22.96 -4.47
CA GLY A 6 2.25 21.80 -3.65
C GLY A 6 1.22 21.55 -2.56
N ARG A 7 0.89 22.58 -1.74
CA ARG A 7 -0.13 22.49 -0.69
C ARG A 7 -1.55 22.28 -1.22
N SER A 8 -1.79 22.68 -2.47
CA SER A 8 -3.08 22.54 -3.15
C SER A 8 -3.24 21.18 -3.82
N GLY A 9 -2.28 20.24 -3.67
CA GLY A 9 -2.28 18.92 -4.31
C GLY A 9 -1.99 18.93 -5.82
N LYS A 10 -1.70 20.09 -6.40
CA LYS A 10 -1.39 20.27 -7.83
C LYS A 10 0.07 19.95 -8.13
N LEU A 11 0.50 18.73 -7.77
CA LEU A 11 1.91 18.32 -7.85
C LEU A 11 2.46 18.29 -9.29
N HIS A 12 1.63 17.88 -10.26
CA HIS A 12 2.03 17.90 -11.66
C HIS A 12 2.28 19.33 -12.17
N GLU A 13 1.35 20.25 -11.90
CA GLU A 13 1.49 21.67 -12.25
C GLU A 13 2.72 22.28 -11.54
N ALA A 14 2.95 21.89 -10.28
CA ALA A 14 4.13 22.33 -9.54
C ALA A 14 5.43 21.83 -10.18
N GLU A 15 5.49 20.55 -10.58
CA GLU A 15 6.64 19.96 -11.25
C GLU A 15 6.92 20.60 -12.62
N GLU A 16 5.86 20.84 -13.40
CA GLU A 16 5.95 21.49 -14.71
C GLU A 16 6.42 22.94 -14.60
N LEU A 17 5.91 23.67 -13.60
CA LEU A 17 6.37 25.03 -13.31
C LEU A 17 7.86 25.07 -12.97
N VAL A 18 8.37 24.08 -12.23
CA VAL A 18 9.80 24.00 -11.92
C VAL A 18 10.63 23.73 -13.17
N LYS A 19 10.17 22.84 -14.06
CA LYS A 19 10.86 22.51 -15.31
C LYS A 19 10.88 23.67 -16.30
N ASN A 20 9.83 24.47 -16.34
CA ASN A 20 9.66 25.60 -17.26
C ASN A 20 10.22 26.93 -16.73
N MET A 21 10.97 26.91 -15.61
CA MET A 21 11.59 28.14 -15.11
C MET A 21 12.65 28.67 -16.10
N PRO A 22 12.70 29.99 -16.33
CA PRO A 22 13.70 30.61 -17.21
C PRO A 22 15.13 30.60 -16.63
N MET A 23 15.28 30.13 -15.38
CA MET A 23 16.56 29.90 -14.72
C MET A 23 16.68 28.47 -14.24
N LYS A 24 17.92 28.01 -14.05
CA LYS A 24 18.20 26.69 -13.49
C LYS A 24 17.60 26.59 -12.07
N PRO A 25 16.71 25.61 -11.80
CA PRO A 25 16.18 25.41 -10.47
C PRO A 25 17.29 25.04 -9.49
N ASN A 26 17.23 25.58 -8.27
CA ASN A 26 18.13 25.19 -7.19
C ASN A 26 17.57 23.99 -6.41
N SER A 27 18.39 23.41 -5.54
CA SER A 27 18.00 22.27 -4.69
C SER A 27 16.80 22.60 -3.80
N MET A 28 16.69 23.84 -3.30
CA MET A 28 15.60 24.27 -2.42
C MET A 28 14.23 24.26 -3.10
N VAL A 29 14.13 24.60 -4.39
CA VAL A 29 12.87 24.57 -5.13
C VAL A 29 12.37 23.13 -5.30
N TRP A 30 13.27 22.21 -5.64
CA TRP A 30 12.94 20.79 -5.70
C TRP A 30 12.62 20.21 -4.32
N LEU A 31 13.29 20.68 -3.26
CA LEU A 31 13.01 20.28 -1.89
C LEU A 31 11.61 20.71 -1.45
N ALA A 32 11.15 21.89 -1.86
CA ALA A 32 9.78 22.34 -1.63
C ALA A 32 8.76 21.44 -2.33
N LEU A 33 9.03 21.04 -3.58
CA LEU A 33 8.19 20.08 -4.30
C LEU A 33 8.17 18.70 -3.61
N LEU A 34 9.34 18.20 -3.19
CA LEU A 34 9.47 16.92 -2.48
C LEU A 34 8.68 16.94 -1.16
N SER A 35 8.75 18.04 -0.40
CA SER A 35 7.98 18.19 0.83
C SER A 35 6.47 18.18 0.57
N ALA A 36 6.01 18.78 -0.54
CA ALA A 36 4.61 18.70 -0.95
C ALA A 36 4.19 17.29 -1.38
N CYS A 37 5.06 16.56 -2.09
CA CYS A 37 4.81 15.17 -2.47
C CYS A 37 4.60 14.28 -1.25
N ARG A 38 5.34 14.53 -0.16
CA ARG A 38 5.15 13.84 1.12
C ARG A 38 3.75 14.04 1.70
N VAL A 39 3.25 15.27 1.71
CA VAL A 39 1.90 15.58 2.25
C VAL A 39 0.80 14.85 1.48
N HIS A 40 0.97 14.71 0.17
CA HIS A 40 -0.01 14.05 -0.70
C HIS A 40 0.32 12.57 -0.98
N SER A 41 1.28 11.97 -0.25
CA SER A 41 1.69 10.58 -0.40
C SER A 41 2.04 10.16 -1.84
N ASN A 42 2.55 11.09 -2.65
CA ASN A 42 2.87 10.83 -4.06
C ASN A 42 4.34 10.42 -4.21
N VAL A 43 4.59 9.11 -4.14
CA VAL A 43 5.94 8.52 -4.20
C VAL A 43 6.62 8.79 -5.54
N ASP A 44 5.91 8.64 -6.66
CA ASP A 44 6.50 8.80 -7.98
C ASP A 44 7.02 10.22 -8.23
N ALA A 45 6.23 11.24 -7.84
CA ALA A 45 6.64 12.63 -7.97
C ALA A 45 7.81 12.97 -7.02
N ALA A 46 7.79 12.39 -5.82
CA ALA A 46 8.88 12.54 -4.86
C ALA A 46 10.21 11.98 -5.37
N GLU A 47 10.21 10.79 -5.97
CA GLU A 47 11.42 10.18 -6.55
C GLU A 47 12.01 11.04 -7.67
N ARG A 48 11.15 11.58 -8.56
CA ARG A 48 11.60 12.50 -9.62
C ARG A 48 12.20 13.78 -9.04
N ALA A 49 11.55 14.37 -8.04
CA ALA A 49 12.07 15.56 -7.36
C ALA A 49 13.40 15.26 -6.66
N ALA A 50 13.51 14.15 -5.94
CA ALA A 50 14.72 13.72 -5.25
C ALA A 50 15.88 13.47 -6.22
N LYS A 51 15.63 12.84 -7.37
CA LYS A 51 16.64 12.65 -8.42
C LYS A 51 17.20 13.99 -8.92
N SER A 52 16.33 14.99 -9.11
CA SER A 52 16.76 16.34 -9.45
C SER A 52 17.59 16.98 -8.32
N ILE A 53 17.20 16.80 -7.05
CA ILE A 53 17.98 17.30 -5.90
C ILE A 53 19.36 16.66 -5.87
N PHE A 54 19.47 15.33 -5.93
CA PHE A 54 20.75 14.62 -5.85
C PHE A 54 21.67 14.92 -7.03
N SER A 55 21.12 15.30 -8.19
CA SER A 55 21.92 15.78 -9.32
C SER A 55 22.54 17.18 -9.08
N LEU A 56 21.96 17.98 -8.18
CA LEU A 56 22.41 19.33 -7.82
C LEU A 56 23.24 19.33 -6.54
N ASP A 57 22.84 18.54 -5.56
CA ASP A 57 23.45 18.38 -4.25
C ASP A 57 23.32 16.91 -3.79
N PRO A 58 24.35 16.08 -4.06
CA PRO A 58 24.36 14.66 -3.68
C PRO A 58 24.30 14.41 -2.17
N HIS A 59 24.68 15.40 -1.35
CA HIS A 59 24.75 15.26 0.10
C HIS A 59 23.60 15.97 0.83
N CYS A 60 22.51 16.25 0.11
CA CYS A 60 21.31 16.86 0.70
C CYS A 60 20.63 15.89 1.69
N SER A 61 20.97 16.00 2.97
CA SER A 61 20.39 15.20 4.05
C SER A 61 18.87 15.38 4.16
N ALA A 62 18.38 16.59 3.90
CA ALA A 62 16.95 16.89 3.94
C ALA A 62 16.16 16.07 2.91
N ALA A 63 16.68 15.89 1.70
CA ALA A 63 16.02 15.08 0.68
C ALA A 63 15.98 13.59 1.06
N TYR A 64 17.07 13.06 1.63
CA TYR A 64 17.11 11.69 2.15
C TYR A 64 16.07 11.46 3.25
N VAL A 65 16.01 12.34 4.25
CA VAL A 65 15.06 12.21 5.37
C VAL A 65 13.62 12.29 4.86
N LEU A 66 13.31 13.23 3.95
CA LEU A 66 11.97 13.35 3.39
C LEU A 66 11.55 12.12 2.59
N LEU A 67 12.45 11.58 1.77
CA LEU A 67 12.17 10.40 0.95
C LEU A 67 12.01 9.14 1.82
N SER A 68 12.88 8.97 2.83
CA SER A 68 12.77 7.87 3.80
C SER A 68 11.44 7.91 4.56
N ASN A 69 11.05 9.08 5.06
CA ASN A 69 9.78 9.24 5.77
C ASN A 69 8.58 8.96 4.86
N LEU A 70 8.66 9.39 3.58
CA LEU A 70 7.60 9.12 2.62
C LEU A 70 7.45 7.63 2.35
N TYR A 71 8.55 6.91 2.11
CA TYR A 71 8.49 5.46 1.92
C TYR A 71 7.91 4.74 3.14
N ALA A 72 8.33 5.12 4.35
CA ALA A 72 7.79 4.55 5.59
C ALA A 72 6.26 4.78 5.68
N SER A 73 5.79 6.00 5.44
CA SER A 73 4.35 6.31 5.49
C SER A 73 3.54 5.60 4.40
N ALA A 74 4.13 5.41 3.21
CA ALA A 74 3.46 4.71 2.11
C ALA A 74 3.35 3.20 2.39
N ASP A 75 4.30 2.64 3.13
CA ASP A 75 4.26 1.24 3.56
C ASP A 75 3.23 1.03 4.66
N GLU A 76 3.19 1.92 5.67
CA GLU A 76 2.15 1.92 6.71
C GLU A 76 0.74 2.01 6.12
N GLN A 77 0.52 2.90 5.13
CA GLN A 77 -0.77 3.00 4.42
C GLN A 77 -1.14 1.71 3.67
N LYS A 78 -0.15 1.01 3.08
CA LYS A 78 -0.38 -0.29 2.43
C LYS A 78 -0.76 -1.34 3.48
N GLU A 79 -0.05 -1.40 4.60
CA GLU A 79 -0.38 -2.31 5.70
C GLU A 79 -1.77 -2.03 6.29
N GLU A 80 -2.15 -0.77 6.44
CA GLU A 80 -3.47 -0.36 6.93
C GLU A 80 -4.60 -0.73 5.93
N MET A 81 -4.38 -0.55 4.62
CA MET A 81 -5.29 -1.04 3.58
C MET A 81 -5.42 -2.57 3.61
N LEU A 82 -4.35 -3.30 3.95
CA LEU A 82 -4.39 -4.75 4.13
C LEU A 82 -5.14 -5.17 5.41
N TRP A 83 -5.15 -4.32 6.44
CA TRP A 83 -5.85 -4.52 7.72
C TRP A 83 -7.38 -4.37 7.64
N CYS A 84 -7.91 -3.71 6.61
CA CYS A 84 -9.35 -3.53 6.41
C CYS A 84 -10.07 -4.75 5.82
N HIS A 85 -9.37 -5.85 5.57
CA HIS A 85 -9.99 -7.07 5.07
C HIS A 85 -10.68 -7.83 6.20
N SER A 86 -12.00 -7.68 6.30
CA SER A 86 -12.81 -8.31 7.32
C SER A 86 -12.70 -9.84 7.33
N GLU A 87 -12.32 -10.49 6.22
CA GLU A 87 -12.03 -11.92 6.17
C GLU A 87 -10.81 -12.30 7.01
N ARG A 88 -9.73 -11.51 6.94
CA ARG A 88 -8.47 -11.82 7.64
C ARG A 88 -8.66 -11.74 9.15
N LEU A 89 -9.37 -10.71 9.62
CA LEU A 89 -9.73 -10.56 11.03
C LEU A 89 -10.65 -11.70 11.52
N ALA A 90 -11.68 -12.05 10.73
CA ALA A 90 -12.59 -13.14 11.09
C ALA A 90 -11.85 -14.49 11.21
N ILE A 91 -10.94 -14.79 10.29
CA ILE A 91 -10.13 -16.01 10.32
C ILE A 91 -9.14 -15.97 11.50
N GLY A 92 -8.46 -14.85 11.73
CA GLY A 92 -7.56 -14.69 12.87
C GLY A 92 -8.26 -14.91 14.21
N PHE A 93 -9.43 -14.29 14.40
CA PHE A 93 -10.24 -14.49 15.61
C PHE A 93 -10.72 -15.94 15.75
N ALA A 94 -11.18 -16.55 14.64
CA ALA A 94 -11.60 -17.94 14.63
C ALA A 94 -10.44 -18.88 15.02
N LEU A 95 -9.23 -18.64 14.51
CA LEU A 95 -8.04 -19.43 14.87
C LEU A 95 -7.73 -19.37 16.37
N ILE A 96 -7.90 -18.21 17.00
CA ILE A 96 -7.64 -18.01 18.43
C ILE A 96 -8.75 -18.61 19.30
N SER A 97 -10.01 -18.52 18.87
CA SER A 97 -11.17 -18.78 19.72
C SER A 97 -11.83 -20.14 19.50
N SER A 98 -11.48 -20.85 18.43
CA SER A 98 -12.05 -22.16 18.11
C SER A 98 -11.12 -23.30 18.50
N VAL A 99 -11.68 -24.49 18.68
CA VAL A 99 -10.93 -25.70 19.01
C VAL A 99 -9.97 -26.06 17.88
N GLU A 100 -8.74 -26.45 18.22
CA GLU A 100 -7.75 -26.93 17.27
C GLU A 100 -8.32 -28.06 16.41
N GLY A 101 -8.09 -28.01 15.10
CA GLY A 101 -8.58 -28.99 14.13
C GLY A 101 -10.05 -28.83 13.70
N SER A 102 -10.84 -27.95 14.33
CA SER A 102 -12.20 -27.66 13.83
C SER A 102 -12.18 -26.89 12.50
N GLY A 103 -13.18 -27.06 11.65
CA GLY A 103 -13.31 -26.24 10.43
C GLY A 103 -13.68 -24.79 10.76
N ILE A 104 -13.15 -23.84 9.99
CA ILE A 104 -13.50 -22.41 10.13
C ILE A 104 -14.40 -22.02 8.97
N THR A 105 -15.57 -21.46 9.24
CA THR A 105 -16.47 -20.93 8.22
C THR A 105 -16.63 -19.42 8.39
N VAL A 106 -16.33 -18.66 7.34
CA VAL A 106 -16.50 -17.21 7.28
C VAL A 106 -17.49 -16.87 6.18
N MET A 107 -18.48 -16.04 6.50
CA MET A 107 -19.43 -15.52 5.52
C MET A 107 -19.22 -14.03 5.31
N LYS A 108 -19.14 -13.60 4.05
CA LYS A 108 -19.00 -12.20 3.64
C LYS A 108 -20.01 -11.84 2.57
N ASN A 109 -20.45 -10.58 2.59
CA ASN A 109 -21.37 -10.00 1.60
C ASN A 109 -20.67 -9.42 0.36
N LEU A 110 -19.33 -9.38 0.34
CA LEU A 110 -18.51 -8.85 -0.75
C LEU A 110 -17.63 -9.97 -1.30
N ARG A 111 -17.26 -9.88 -2.58
CA ARG A 111 -16.32 -10.81 -3.23
C ARG A 111 -14.97 -10.80 -2.51
N VAL A 112 -14.35 -11.96 -2.37
CA VAL A 112 -12.97 -12.07 -1.85
C VAL A 112 -12.00 -11.44 -2.84
N CYS A 113 -11.08 -10.59 -2.37
CA CYS A 113 -10.01 -10.05 -3.21
C CYS A 113 -8.88 -11.08 -3.40
N GLY A 114 -8.07 -10.93 -4.45
CA GLY A 114 -6.94 -11.84 -4.72
C GLY A 114 -5.96 -11.94 -3.54
N ASP A 115 -5.66 -10.83 -2.87
CA ASP A 115 -4.75 -10.81 -1.71
C ASP A 115 -5.31 -11.56 -0.51
N CYS A 116 -6.62 -11.50 -0.27
CA CYS A 116 -7.26 -12.33 0.75
C CYS A 116 -7.20 -13.81 0.35
N HIS A 117 -7.51 -14.11 -0.90
CA HIS A 117 -7.52 -15.46 -1.42
C HIS A 117 -6.17 -16.18 -1.22
N GLU A 118 -5.05 -15.52 -1.55
CA GLU A 118 -3.72 -16.09 -1.35
C GLU A 118 -3.34 -16.24 0.13
N VAL A 119 -3.67 -15.25 0.96
CA VAL A 119 -3.39 -15.34 2.39
C VAL A 119 -4.18 -16.47 3.05
N ILE A 120 -5.44 -16.68 2.67
CA ILE A 120 -6.27 -17.76 3.24
C ILE A 120 -5.72 -19.12 2.83
N LYS A 121 -5.24 -19.29 1.59
CA LYS A 121 -4.49 -20.49 1.19
C LYS A 121 -3.30 -20.73 2.11
N LEU A 122 -2.43 -19.73 2.26
CA LEU A 122 -1.25 -19.84 3.12
C LEU A 122 -1.63 -20.24 4.56
N ILE A 123 -2.63 -19.58 5.14
CA ILE A 123 -3.12 -19.90 6.50
C ILE A 123 -3.63 -21.35 6.56
N SER A 124 -4.44 -21.80 5.60
CA SER A 124 -4.92 -23.18 5.56
C SER A 124 -3.78 -24.20 5.46
N GLY A 125 -2.71 -23.88 4.71
CA GLY A 125 -1.52 -24.70 4.60
C GLY A 125 -0.69 -24.76 5.89
N VAL A 126 -0.49 -23.62 6.55
CA VAL A 126 0.34 -23.54 7.77
C VAL A 126 -0.38 -24.14 8.98
N VAL A 127 -1.67 -23.84 9.16
CA VAL A 127 -2.44 -24.31 10.31
C VAL A 127 -2.98 -25.73 10.08
N GLY A 128 -3.03 -26.21 8.84
CA GLY A 128 -3.57 -27.53 8.50
C GLY A 128 -5.08 -27.65 8.74
N ARG A 129 -5.80 -26.53 8.77
CA ARG A 129 -7.25 -26.48 8.98
C ARG A 129 -7.99 -26.19 7.68
N GLU A 130 -9.18 -26.76 7.55
CA GLU A 130 -10.11 -26.41 6.48
C GLU A 130 -10.75 -25.06 6.80
N ILE A 131 -10.65 -24.13 5.86
CA ILE A 131 -11.27 -22.81 5.95
C ILE A 131 -12.25 -22.70 4.79
N VAL A 132 -13.52 -22.44 5.09
CA VAL A 132 -14.57 -22.22 4.10
C VAL A 132 -14.94 -20.75 4.13
N VAL A 133 -14.73 -20.04 3.03
CA VAL A 133 -15.15 -18.65 2.88
C VAL A 133 -16.27 -18.56 1.87
N ARG A 134 -17.45 -18.14 2.32
CA ARG A 134 -18.56 -17.79 1.45
C ARG A 134 -18.48 -16.30 1.13
N ASP A 135 -18.41 -15.95 -0.14
CA ASP A 135 -18.56 -14.57 -0.59
C ASP A 135 -19.90 -14.32 -1.29
N SER A 136 -20.05 -13.19 -1.98
CA SER A 136 -21.29 -12.84 -2.69
C SER A 136 -21.59 -13.75 -3.88
N GLY A 137 -20.60 -14.46 -4.43
CA GLY A 137 -20.71 -15.23 -5.67
C GLY A 137 -20.56 -16.74 -5.52
N ARG A 138 -19.83 -17.23 -4.51
CA ARG A 138 -19.53 -18.66 -4.35
C ARG A 138 -18.99 -19.03 -2.96
N PHE A 139 -18.75 -20.32 -2.79
CA PHE A 139 -17.99 -20.87 -1.68
C PHE A 139 -16.56 -21.18 -2.13
N HIS A 140 -15.59 -20.76 -1.33
CA HIS A 140 -14.18 -21.06 -1.47
C HIS A 140 -13.80 -22.03 -0.36
N HIS A 141 -13.38 -23.24 -0.75
CA HIS A 141 -12.90 -24.25 0.20
C HIS A 141 -11.38 -24.26 0.15
N PHE A 142 -10.75 -23.83 1.24
CA PHE A 142 -9.31 -23.80 1.39
C PHE A 142 -8.86 -25.00 2.22
N LYS A 143 -8.01 -25.84 1.64
CA LYS A 143 -7.43 -27.01 2.30
C LYS A 143 -5.99 -27.20 1.84
N ASN A 144 -5.07 -27.31 2.81
CA ASN A 144 -3.63 -27.58 2.55
C ASN A 144 -3.00 -26.61 1.54
N GLY A 145 -3.36 -25.32 1.59
CA GLY A 145 -2.80 -24.32 0.67
C GLY A 145 -3.48 -24.21 -0.68
N VAL A 146 -4.53 -24.99 -0.95
CA VAL A 146 -5.25 -24.99 -2.23
C VAL A 146 -6.68 -24.53 -2.04
N CYS A 147 -7.21 -23.75 -2.99
CA CYS A 147 -8.61 -23.34 -3.03
C CYS A 147 -9.38 -24.11 -4.11
N SER A 148 -10.64 -24.45 -3.83
CA SER A 148 -11.56 -25.10 -4.78
C SER A 148 -11.89 -24.27 -6.04
N CYS A 149 -11.62 -22.97 -6.05
CA CYS A 149 -11.96 -22.10 -7.19
C CYS A 149 -10.93 -22.09 -8.32
N SER A 150 -9.82 -22.85 -8.20
CA SER A 150 -8.72 -22.88 -9.19
C SER A 150 -8.19 -21.49 -9.55
N ASP A 151 -8.10 -20.60 -8.57
CA ASP A 151 -7.65 -19.20 -8.71
C ASP A 151 -8.54 -18.33 -9.60
N TYR A 152 -9.80 -18.73 -9.81
CA TYR A 152 -10.85 -17.84 -10.28
C TYR A 152 -11.56 -17.22 -9.07
N TRP A 153 -10.90 -16.30 -8.35
CA TRP A 153 -11.49 -15.51 -7.25
C TRP A 153 -12.58 -14.58 -7.78
#